data_AF-A0A124E435-F1
#
_entry.id   AF-A0A124E435-F1
#
_cell.length_a   1.000
_cell.length_b   1.000
_cell.length_c   1.000
_cell.angle_alpha   90.00
_cell.angle_beta   90.00
_cell.angle_gamma   90.00
#
_symmetry.space_group_name_H-M   'P 1'
#
loop_
_entity.id
_entity.type
_entity.pdbx_description
1 polymer ?
#
loop_
_entity_poly.entity_id
_entity_poly.type
_entity_poly.pdbx_seq_one_letter_code
_entity_poly.pdbx_strand_id
1 'polypeptide(L)'
;MAPTLQIDLGAVRDIAGTVADVAGLIAMHSFHLRLPIGTPATDFTSRHLVDRLNRESVQLAHTADGAADELTRAMEALLAYVNNAAMLARQTELAAVMGLEIDAPAPAFAVSAPRPPRDASSVGPAPALPDRDHNALSEAVLLSEGVQAVAHRVLDVAQVRAAAVTLNDCARRLRAAVTGGERPARTLERFGLWVERDFAAALTERENSFARWSDEYLRARARVEPLATRYRRWLIAAAASADQDALDLRAAAAQARAVMREYGRTPVGGLNCAPHPRLGGS
;
A
#
# COMPACT_ATOMS: atom_id res chain seq x y z
N MET A 1 -31.09 16.72 -34.96
CA MET A 1 -31.19 17.53 -33.73
C MET A 1 -30.11 17.05 -32.78
N ALA A 2 -29.22 17.94 -32.31
CA ALA A 2 -28.28 17.59 -31.25
C ALA A 2 -29.06 17.32 -29.95
N PRO A 3 -28.71 16.31 -29.15
CA PRO A 3 -29.41 16.02 -27.90
C PRO A 3 -29.28 17.21 -26.95
N THR A 4 -30.40 17.60 -26.32
CA THR A 4 -30.40 18.63 -25.28
C THR A 4 -29.59 18.14 -24.08
N LEU A 5 -28.65 18.95 -23.65
CA LEU A 5 -27.83 18.68 -22.47
C LEU A 5 -28.72 18.77 -21.21
N GLN A 6 -28.92 17.64 -20.52
CA GLN A 6 -29.58 17.61 -19.21
C GLN A 6 -28.55 17.29 -18.14
N ILE A 7 -28.53 18.11 -17.09
CA ILE A 7 -27.57 18.00 -15.99
C ILE A 7 -28.30 18.25 -14.68
N ASP A 8 -28.24 17.28 -13.77
CA ASP A 8 -28.58 17.49 -12.36
C ASP A 8 -27.32 17.96 -11.60
N LEU A 9 -27.22 19.28 -11.40
CA LEU A 9 -26.08 19.91 -10.73
C LEU A 9 -25.97 19.50 -9.25
N GLY A 10 -27.07 19.15 -8.59
CA GLY A 10 -27.05 18.69 -7.20
C GLY A 10 -26.44 17.29 -7.11
N ALA A 11 -26.97 16.37 -7.92
CA ALA A 11 -26.49 15.00 -7.96
C ALA A 11 -24.99 14.91 -8.31
N VAL A 12 -24.50 15.70 -9.26
CA VAL A 12 -23.07 15.69 -9.62
C VAL A 12 -22.18 16.22 -8.49
N ARG A 13 -22.62 17.22 -7.71
CA ARG A 13 -21.88 17.68 -6.53
C ARG A 13 -21.82 16.61 -5.44
N ASP A 14 -22.93 15.93 -5.18
CA ASP A 14 -22.97 14.85 -4.19
C ASP A 14 -22.06 13.68 -4.59
N ILE A 15 -22.05 13.32 -5.87
CA ILE A 15 -21.13 12.33 -6.43
C ILE A 15 -19.68 12.77 -6.23
N ALA A 16 -19.36 14.04 -6.53
CA ALA A 16 -18.02 14.58 -6.35
C ALA A 16 -17.56 14.49 -4.88
N GLY A 17 -18.43 14.82 -3.92
CA GLY A 17 -18.16 14.64 -2.49
C GLY A 17 -17.89 13.18 -2.13
N THR A 18 -18.72 12.26 -2.62
CA THR A 18 -18.53 10.81 -2.38
C THR A 18 -17.21 10.28 -2.96
N VAL A 19 -16.79 10.78 -4.13
CA VAL A 19 -15.48 10.43 -4.73
C VAL A 19 -14.33 10.98 -3.88
N ALA A 20 -14.47 12.18 -3.30
CA ALA A 20 -13.48 12.73 -2.39
C ALA A 20 -13.31 11.88 -1.13
N ASP A 21 -14.41 11.37 -0.55
CA ASP A 21 -14.38 10.48 0.62
C ASP A 21 -13.61 9.18 0.31
N VAL A 22 -13.84 8.60 -0.87
CA VAL A 22 -13.10 7.41 -1.33
C VAL A 22 -11.61 7.72 -1.53
N ALA A 23 -11.27 8.88 -2.12
CA ALA A 23 -9.88 9.30 -2.26
C ALA A 23 -9.19 9.46 -0.89
N GLY A 24 -9.87 10.06 0.08
CA GLY A 24 -9.38 10.21 1.45
C GLY A 24 -9.14 8.87 2.14
N LEU A 25 -10.06 7.91 1.97
CA LEU A 25 -9.92 6.55 2.49
C LEU A 25 -8.68 5.84 1.92
N ILE A 26 -8.47 5.91 0.60
CA ILE A 26 -7.30 5.31 -0.05
C ILE A 26 -6.00 6.00 0.44
N ALA A 27 -6.01 7.33 0.59
CA ALA A 27 -4.88 8.08 1.13
C ALA A 27 -4.55 7.68 2.58
N MET A 28 -5.56 7.38 3.41
CA MET A 28 -5.36 6.88 4.77
C MET A 28 -4.70 5.50 4.78
N HIS A 29 -5.08 4.58 3.88
CA HIS A 29 -4.37 3.30 3.76
C HIS A 29 -2.93 3.48 3.28
N SER A 30 -2.67 4.40 2.34
CA SER A 30 -1.31 4.77 1.95
C SER A 30 -0.48 5.23 3.15
N PHE A 31 -1.03 6.10 4.00
CA PHE A 31 -0.36 6.54 5.22
C PHE A 31 0.00 5.35 6.13
N HIS A 32 -0.93 4.43 6.37
CA HIS A 32 -0.68 3.25 7.21
C HIS A 32 0.36 2.29 6.62
N LEU A 33 0.37 2.12 5.30
CA LEU A 33 1.36 1.28 4.61
C LEU A 33 2.79 1.83 4.70
N ARG A 34 2.96 3.13 4.93
CA ARG A 34 4.28 3.75 5.13
C ARG A 34 4.82 3.59 6.54
N LEU A 35 4.00 3.18 7.51
CA LEU A 35 4.45 2.95 8.87
C LEU A 35 5.31 1.66 8.87
N PRO A 36 6.61 1.76 9.21
CA PRO A 36 7.50 0.61 9.13
C PRO A 36 7.14 -0.44 10.17
N ILE A 37 7.21 -1.70 9.76
CA ILE A 37 7.25 -2.84 10.67
C ILE A 37 8.63 -2.82 11.35
N GLY A 38 8.65 -2.90 12.68
CA GLY A 38 9.88 -2.97 13.46
C GLY A 38 10.58 -4.32 13.29
N THR A 39 11.91 -4.32 13.27
CA THR A 39 12.65 -5.59 13.21
C THR A 39 12.51 -6.36 14.51
N PRO A 40 12.09 -7.64 14.48
CA PRO A 40 11.81 -8.38 15.71
C PRO A 40 13.07 -8.91 16.40
N ALA A 41 14.20 -8.99 15.69
CA ALA A 41 15.49 -9.39 16.19
C ALA A 41 16.60 -8.57 15.52
N THR A 42 17.78 -8.52 16.14
CA THR A 42 18.91 -7.72 15.63
C THR A 42 19.84 -8.50 14.70
N ASP A 43 19.51 -9.76 14.39
CA ASP A 43 20.23 -10.58 13.42
C ASP A 43 20.07 -10.02 11.98
N PHE A 44 21.05 -10.29 11.13
CA PHE A 44 21.05 -9.78 9.76
C PHE A 44 19.88 -10.30 8.91
N THR A 45 19.42 -11.53 9.17
CA THR A 45 18.36 -12.16 8.37
C THR A 45 17.02 -11.51 8.64
N SER A 46 16.66 -11.30 9.91
CA SER A 46 15.43 -10.61 10.31
C SER A 46 15.39 -9.18 9.81
N ARG A 47 16.50 -8.43 9.91
CA ARG A 47 16.61 -7.07 9.37
C ARG A 47 16.32 -7.04 7.87
N HIS A 48 17.01 -7.89 7.12
CA HIS A 48 16.84 -7.95 5.67
C HIS A 48 15.41 -8.30 5.24
N LEU A 49 14.77 -9.28 5.89
CA LEU A 49 13.39 -9.66 5.58
C LEU A 49 12.39 -8.54 5.90
N VAL A 50 12.59 -7.83 7.02
CA VAL A 50 11.74 -6.68 7.37
C VAL A 50 11.93 -5.52 6.42
N ASP A 51 13.16 -5.22 5.99
CA ASP A 51 13.43 -4.19 4.98
C ASP A 51 12.71 -4.49 3.66
N ARG A 52 12.67 -5.76 3.26
CA ARG A 52 11.89 -6.20 2.09
C ARG A 52 10.39 -5.99 2.29
N LEU A 53 9.81 -6.44 3.41
CA LEU A 53 8.38 -6.21 3.73
C LEU A 53 8.01 -4.72 3.71
N ASN A 54 8.88 -3.89 4.31
CA ASN A 54 8.67 -2.44 4.37
C ASN A 54 8.77 -1.79 2.98
N ARG A 55 9.75 -2.19 2.15
CA ARG A 55 9.83 -1.71 0.76
C ARG A 55 8.55 -1.98 -0.01
N GLU A 56 7.99 -3.19 0.11
CA GLU A 56 6.75 -3.54 -0.59
C GLU A 56 5.55 -2.74 -0.09
N SER A 57 5.45 -2.56 1.23
CA SER A 57 4.41 -1.74 1.83
C SER A 57 4.51 -0.29 1.32
N VAL A 58 5.72 0.26 1.23
CA VAL A 58 5.98 1.61 0.67
C VAL A 58 5.64 1.68 -0.83
N GLN A 59 5.99 0.66 -1.61
CA GLN A 59 5.65 0.61 -3.03
C GLN A 59 4.12 0.64 -3.23
N LEU A 60 3.39 -0.19 -2.48
CA LEU A 60 1.93 -0.20 -2.50
C LEU A 60 1.33 1.13 -2.01
N ALA A 61 1.96 1.77 -1.02
CA ALA A 61 1.56 3.10 -0.55
C ALA A 61 1.69 4.16 -1.65
N HIS A 62 2.77 4.13 -2.42
CA HIS A 62 2.96 5.08 -3.53
C HIS A 62 1.92 4.87 -4.64
N THR A 63 1.55 3.63 -4.94
CA THR A 63 0.44 3.35 -5.86
C THR A 63 -0.89 3.89 -5.31
N ALA A 64 -1.16 3.73 -4.02
CA ALA A 64 -2.35 4.25 -3.36
C ALA A 64 -2.39 5.79 -3.33
N ASP A 65 -1.26 6.46 -3.02
CA ASP A 65 -1.12 7.93 -3.12
C ASP A 65 -1.47 8.41 -4.53
N GLY A 66 -0.92 7.76 -5.57
CA GLY A 66 -1.20 8.10 -6.96
C GLY A 66 -2.67 7.93 -7.34
N ALA A 67 -3.31 6.86 -6.87
CA ALA A 67 -4.73 6.63 -7.10
C ALA A 67 -5.62 7.65 -6.38
N ALA A 68 -5.29 8.01 -5.14
CA ALA A 68 -6.02 9.02 -4.37
C ALA A 68 -5.87 10.42 -4.99
N ASP A 69 -4.67 10.80 -5.44
CA ASP A 69 -4.44 12.04 -6.17
C ASP A 69 -5.28 12.07 -7.46
N GLU A 70 -5.35 10.95 -8.19
CA GLU A 70 -6.10 10.89 -9.44
C GLU A 70 -7.63 10.91 -9.24
N LEU A 71 -8.14 10.29 -8.18
CA LEU A 71 -9.55 10.41 -7.79
C LEU A 71 -9.89 11.83 -7.32
N THR A 72 -8.96 12.50 -6.65
CA THR A 72 -9.10 13.93 -6.28
C THR A 72 -9.21 14.79 -7.53
N ARG A 73 -8.34 14.56 -8.53
CA ARG A 73 -8.44 15.23 -9.84
C ARG A 73 -9.76 14.90 -10.56
N ALA A 74 -10.31 13.70 -10.37
CA ALA A 74 -11.59 13.30 -10.95
C ALA A 74 -12.74 14.10 -10.33
N MET A 75 -12.71 14.26 -9.01
CA MET A 75 -13.62 15.11 -8.25
C MET A 75 -13.51 16.58 -8.67
N GLU A 76 -12.29 17.12 -8.80
CA GLU A 76 -12.07 18.49 -9.31
C GLU A 76 -12.67 18.68 -10.71
N ALA A 77 -12.50 17.70 -11.60
CA ALA A 77 -13.06 17.74 -12.95
C ALA A 77 -14.60 17.74 -12.93
N LEU A 78 -15.23 16.96 -12.05
CA LEU A 78 -16.68 16.96 -11.85
C LEU A 78 -17.18 18.32 -11.33
N LEU A 79 -16.49 18.91 -10.34
CA LEU A 79 -16.85 20.22 -9.81
C LEU A 79 -16.66 21.35 -10.83
N ALA A 80 -15.58 21.30 -11.60
CA ALA A 80 -15.34 22.24 -12.71
C ALA A 80 -16.45 22.13 -13.76
N TYR A 81 -16.87 20.90 -14.10
CA TYR A 81 -17.99 20.67 -15.01
C TYR A 81 -19.30 21.27 -14.50
N VAL A 82 -19.64 21.04 -13.22
CA VAL A 82 -20.84 21.61 -12.59
C VAL A 82 -20.80 23.14 -12.61
N ASN A 83 -19.66 23.74 -12.28
CA ASN A 83 -19.57 25.19 -12.24
C ASN A 83 -19.72 25.81 -13.63
N ASN A 84 -19.04 25.25 -14.63
CA ASN A 84 -19.16 25.71 -16.01
C ASN A 84 -20.59 25.53 -16.55
N ALA A 85 -21.28 24.43 -16.21
CA ALA A 85 -22.66 24.22 -16.58
C ALA A 85 -23.61 25.24 -15.92
N ALA A 86 -23.41 25.55 -14.64
CA ALA A 86 -24.19 26.56 -13.92
C ALA A 86 -23.98 27.98 -14.50
N MET A 87 -22.72 28.33 -14.83
CA MET A 87 -22.40 29.58 -15.50
C MET A 87 -23.09 29.69 -16.86
N LEU A 88 -23.01 28.64 -17.68
CA LEU A 88 -23.66 28.60 -18.99
C LEU A 88 -25.18 28.74 -18.88
N ALA A 89 -25.81 28.04 -17.94
CA ALA A 89 -27.26 28.15 -17.69
C ALA A 89 -27.65 29.59 -17.32
N ARG A 90 -26.89 30.23 -16.42
CA ARG A 90 -27.14 31.63 -16.05
C ARG A 90 -26.94 32.59 -17.23
N GLN A 91 -25.87 32.42 -18.01
CA GLN A 91 -25.61 33.29 -19.15
C GLN A 91 -26.67 33.14 -20.25
N THR A 92 -27.08 31.90 -20.53
CA THR A 92 -28.16 31.66 -21.51
C THR A 92 -29.48 32.28 -21.06
N GLU A 93 -29.79 32.26 -19.76
CA GLU A 93 -30.93 33.01 -19.21
C GLU A 93 -30.76 34.53 -19.40
N LEU A 94 -29.63 35.10 -19.00
CA LEU A 94 -29.34 36.54 -19.14
C LEU A 94 -29.39 37.01 -20.62
N ALA A 95 -28.81 36.24 -21.55
CA ALA A 95 -28.74 36.61 -22.96
C ALA A 95 -30.05 36.36 -23.70
N ALA A 96 -30.66 35.18 -23.53
CA ALA A 96 -31.85 34.79 -24.29
C ALA A 96 -33.15 35.39 -23.72
N VAL A 97 -33.25 35.56 -22.39
CA VAL A 97 -34.46 36.08 -21.74
C VAL A 97 -34.39 37.59 -21.56
N MET A 98 -33.21 38.13 -21.22
CA MET A 98 -33.07 39.56 -20.93
C MET A 98 -32.35 40.37 -22.01
N GLY A 99 -31.89 39.73 -23.10
CA GLY A 99 -31.30 40.42 -24.25
C GLY A 99 -29.96 41.09 -23.99
N LEU A 100 -29.23 40.65 -22.96
CA LEU A 100 -27.91 41.21 -22.61
C LEU A 100 -26.82 40.61 -23.50
N GLU A 101 -25.89 41.44 -23.98
CA GLU A 101 -24.64 40.96 -24.60
C GLU A 101 -23.71 40.42 -23.52
N ILE A 102 -23.21 39.19 -23.70
CA ILE A 102 -22.34 38.51 -22.74
C ILE A 102 -21.16 37.91 -23.49
N ASP A 103 -19.96 38.17 -22.97
CA ASP A 103 -18.73 37.56 -23.47
C ASP A 103 -18.71 36.04 -23.29
N ALA A 104 -17.90 35.37 -24.12
CA ALA A 104 -17.73 33.92 -24.06
C ALA A 104 -17.23 33.46 -22.67
N PRO A 105 -17.76 32.35 -22.12
CA PRO A 105 -17.40 31.89 -20.79
C PRO A 105 -15.94 31.46 -20.72
N ALA A 106 -15.22 32.00 -19.72
CA ALA A 106 -13.94 31.45 -19.29
C ALA A 106 -14.17 30.34 -18.25
N PRO A 107 -13.44 29.21 -18.30
CA PRO A 107 -13.57 28.16 -17.30
C PRO A 107 -13.13 28.68 -15.93
N ALA A 108 -13.95 28.41 -14.90
CA ALA A 108 -13.77 29.02 -13.59
C ALA A 108 -12.51 28.55 -12.84
N PHE A 109 -12.16 27.25 -12.93
CA PHE A 109 -10.99 26.68 -12.24
C PHE A 109 -10.37 25.54 -13.07
N ALA A 110 -9.05 25.40 -13.01
CA ALA A 110 -8.32 24.33 -13.69
C ALA A 110 -8.18 23.09 -12.78
N VAL A 111 -8.29 21.90 -13.37
CA VAL A 111 -7.99 20.62 -12.69
C VAL A 111 -6.49 20.58 -12.39
N SER A 112 -6.13 20.11 -11.20
CA SER A 112 -4.75 19.97 -10.74
C SER A 112 -3.93 19.12 -11.72
N ALA A 113 -2.65 19.48 -11.88
CA ALA A 113 -1.72 18.73 -12.71
C ALA A 113 -1.46 17.33 -12.11
N PRO A 114 -1.23 16.30 -12.95
CA PRO A 114 -0.85 14.98 -12.46
C PRO A 114 0.46 15.05 -11.67
N ARG A 115 0.49 14.41 -10.51
CA ARG A 115 1.73 14.28 -9.72
C ARG A 115 2.63 13.18 -10.33
N PRO A 116 3.96 13.38 -10.38
CA PRO A 116 4.86 12.32 -10.83
C PRO A 116 4.83 11.11 -9.88
N PRO A 117 5.02 9.89 -10.41
CA PRO A 117 5.12 8.69 -9.59
C PRO A 117 6.34 8.74 -8.67
N ARG A 118 6.23 8.07 -7.52
CA ARG A 118 7.32 7.90 -6.55
C ARG A 118 7.75 6.44 -6.53
N ASP A 119 9.05 6.20 -6.49
CA ASP A 119 9.61 4.86 -6.43
C ASP A 119 10.11 4.53 -5.01
N ALA A 120 9.92 3.27 -4.61
CA ALA A 120 10.49 2.76 -3.38
C ALA A 120 11.99 2.48 -3.56
N SER A 121 12.80 2.89 -2.58
CA SER A 121 14.26 2.66 -2.57
C SER A 121 14.62 1.17 -2.68
N SER A 122 15.70 0.85 -3.40
CA SER A 122 16.21 -0.53 -3.53
C SER A 122 16.59 -1.11 -2.18
N VAL A 123 16.21 -2.37 -1.95
CA VAL A 123 16.77 -3.15 -0.84
C VAL A 123 18.08 -3.76 -1.34
N GLY A 124 19.12 -3.69 -0.50
CA GLY A 124 20.41 -4.30 -0.80
C GLY A 124 20.32 -5.82 -0.97
N PRO A 125 21.38 -6.47 -1.49
CA PRO A 125 21.40 -7.93 -1.61
C PRO A 125 21.24 -8.59 -0.23
N ALA A 126 20.72 -9.82 -0.23
CA ALA A 126 20.62 -10.61 0.99
C ALA A 126 21.99 -10.75 1.66
N PRO A 127 22.09 -10.56 2.99
CA PRO A 127 23.35 -10.70 3.69
C PRO A 127 23.85 -12.14 3.57
N ALA A 128 25.15 -12.31 3.32
CA ALA A 128 25.78 -13.61 3.38
C ALA A 128 25.77 -14.12 4.83
N LEU A 129 25.45 -15.40 5.02
CA LEU A 129 25.58 -16.00 6.35
C LEU A 129 27.05 -16.05 6.78
N PRO A 130 27.37 -15.80 8.06
CA PRO A 130 28.75 -15.79 8.51
C PRO A 130 29.46 -17.15 8.35
N ASP A 131 30.66 -17.14 7.77
CA ASP A 131 31.46 -18.36 7.59
C ASP A 131 32.16 -18.82 8.87
N ARG A 132 32.38 -17.92 9.83
CA ARG A 132 33.01 -18.27 11.13
C ARG A 132 31.98 -18.83 12.11
N ASP A 133 32.31 -19.93 12.77
CA ASP A 133 31.39 -20.67 13.65
C ASP A 133 30.85 -19.81 14.79
N HIS A 134 31.72 -19.05 15.46
CA HIS A 134 31.31 -18.10 16.49
C HIS A 134 30.35 -17.03 15.98
N ASN A 135 30.55 -16.52 14.76
CA ASN A 135 29.67 -15.49 14.20
C ASN A 135 28.29 -16.07 13.89
N ALA A 136 28.22 -17.28 13.34
CA ALA A 136 26.94 -17.94 13.07
C ALA A 136 26.16 -18.23 14.36
N LEU A 137 26.85 -18.61 15.44
CA LEU A 137 26.24 -18.82 16.75
C LEU A 137 25.85 -17.50 17.43
N SER A 138 26.61 -16.42 17.22
CA SER A 138 26.21 -15.07 17.67
C SER A 138 24.94 -14.59 16.98
N GLU A 139 24.79 -14.77 15.66
CA GLU A 139 23.54 -14.46 14.95
C GLU A 139 22.36 -15.29 15.48
N ALA A 140 22.59 -16.57 15.79
CA ALA A 140 21.59 -17.42 16.43
C ALA A 140 21.16 -16.89 17.80
N VAL A 141 22.10 -16.35 18.59
CA VAL A 141 21.79 -15.66 19.85
C VAL A 141 20.93 -14.42 19.59
N LEU A 142 21.32 -13.55 18.65
CA LEU A 142 20.55 -12.34 18.33
C LEU A 142 19.12 -12.66 17.86
N LEU A 143 18.94 -13.74 17.09
CA LEU A 143 17.62 -14.24 16.67
C LEU A 143 16.82 -14.78 17.87
N SER A 144 17.46 -15.51 18.77
CA SER A 144 16.83 -16.09 19.98
C SER A 144 16.31 -15.02 20.96
N GLU A 145 17.06 -13.93 21.12
CA GLU A 145 16.72 -12.80 22.00
C GLU A 145 15.67 -11.84 21.41
N GLY A 146 15.17 -12.12 20.20
CA GLY A 146 14.13 -11.31 19.57
C GLY A 146 12.77 -11.38 20.27
N VAL A 147 11.87 -10.47 19.90
CA VAL A 147 10.53 -10.35 20.49
C VAL A 147 9.63 -11.55 20.16
N GLN A 148 8.74 -11.91 21.09
CA GLN A 148 7.82 -13.04 20.92
C GLN A 148 6.64 -12.73 19.98
N ALA A 149 6.37 -11.45 19.71
CA ALA A 149 5.29 -11.01 18.84
C ALA A 149 5.69 -9.71 18.15
N VAL A 150 5.53 -9.68 16.83
CA VAL A 150 5.82 -8.48 16.03
C VAL A 150 4.58 -7.60 15.98
N ALA A 151 4.70 -6.37 16.47
CA ALA A 151 3.60 -5.42 16.38
C ALA A 151 3.39 -4.98 14.94
N HIS A 152 2.14 -5.03 14.49
CA HIS A 152 1.74 -4.65 13.14
C HIS A 152 0.29 -4.13 13.15
N ARG A 153 0.02 -3.13 12.30
CA ARG A 153 -1.33 -2.62 12.09
C ARG A 153 -2.01 -3.41 10.96
N VAL A 154 -3.09 -4.10 11.32
CA VAL A 154 -3.97 -4.77 10.36
C VAL A 154 -4.67 -3.72 9.49
N LEU A 155 -4.72 -4.00 8.19
CA LEU A 155 -5.36 -3.14 7.20
C LEU A 155 -6.81 -3.59 6.98
N ASP A 156 -7.76 -2.66 7.02
CA ASP A 156 -9.18 -2.95 6.77
C ASP A 156 -9.47 -3.11 5.27
N VAL A 157 -9.25 -4.32 4.76
CA VAL A 157 -9.50 -4.65 3.35
C VAL A 157 -11.01 -4.61 3.02
N ALA A 158 -11.88 -4.83 4.00
CA ALA A 158 -13.33 -4.78 3.78
C ALA A 158 -13.79 -3.35 3.49
N GLN A 159 -13.23 -2.37 4.21
CA GLN A 159 -13.46 -0.94 3.94
C GLN A 159 -13.01 -0.54 2.52
N VAL A 160 -11.88 -1.06 2.04
CA VAL A 160 -11.41 -0.82 0.66
C VAL A 160 -12.36 -1.41 -0.39
N ARG A 161 -12.85 -2.64 -0.16
CA ARG A 161 -13.83 -3.26 -1.07
C ARG A 161 -15.15 -2.50 -1.08
N ALA A 162 -15.60 -1.99 0.06
CA ALA A 162 -16.78 -1.13 0.13
C ALA A 162 -16.58 0.16 -0.70
N ALA A 163 -15.38 0.75 -0.67
CA ALA A 163 -15.06 1.92 -1.48
C ALA A 163 -15.14 1.65 -3.00
N ALA A 164 -14.76 0.45 -3.45
CA ALA A 164 -14.95 0.04 -4.85
C ALA A 164 -16.44 0.01 -5.25
N VAL A 165 -17.31 -0.54 -4.39
CA VAL A 165 -18.76 -0.54 -4.60
C VAL A 165 -19.30 0.88 -4.68
N THR A 166 -18.85 1.76 -3.79
CA THR A 166 -19.21 3.18 -3.79
C THR A 166 -18.83 3.87 -5.11
N LEU A 167 -17.64 3.60 -5.66
CA LEU A 167 -17.23 4.18 -6.96
C LEU A 167 -18.11 3.70 -8.12
N ASN A 168 -18.49 2.43 -8.13
CA ASN A 168 -19.42 1.88 -9.13
C ASN A 168 -20.82 2.48 -9.01
N ASP A 169 -21.30 2.72 -7.79
CA ASP A 169 -22.57 3.42 -7.55
C ASP A 169 -22.52 4.88 -8.04
N CYS A 170 -21.43 5.60 -7.74
CA CYS A 170 -21.18 6.93 -8.25
C CYS A 170 -21.20 6.97 -9.79
N ALA A 171 -20.59 6.00 -10.45
CA ALA A 171 -20.62 5.89 -11.91
C ALA A 171 -22.05 5.74 -12.46
N ARG A 172 -22.85 4.85 -11.85
CA ARG A 172 -24.25 4.63 -12.21
C ARG A 172 -25.08 5.91 -12.03
N ARG A 173 -24.93 6.59 -10.88
CA ARG A 173 -25.61 7.85 -10.58
C ARG A 173 -25.19 8.95 -11.56
N LEU A 174 -23.93 9.01 -11.95
CA LEU A 174 -23.42 10.01 -12.88
C LEU A 174 -24.02 9.87 -14.28
N ARG A 175 -24.23 8.64 -14.76
CA ARG A 175 -24.93 8.40 -16.03
C ARG A 175 -26.38 8.87 -16.01
N ALA A 176 -27.06 8.70 -14.87
CA ALA A 176 -28.43 9.15 -14.71
C ALA A 176 -28.53 10.69 -14.59
N ALA A 177 -27.52 11.32 -13.98
CA ALA A 177 -27.50 12.75 -13.72
C ALA A 177 -27.08 13.61 -14.92
N VAL A 178 -26.38 13.05 -15.92
CA VAL A 178 -25.79 13.82 -17.02
C VAL A 178 -25.99 13.14 -18.38
N THR A 179 -26.69 13.81 -19.30
CA THR A 179 -26.73 13.38 -20.71
C THR A 179 -25.31 13.43 -21.29
N GLY A 180 -24.75 12.27 -21.64
CA GLY A 180 -23.35 12.17 -22.11
C GLY A 180 -22.31 11.97 -21.01
N GLY A 181 -22.72 11.73 -19.76
CA GLY A 181 -21.86 11.43 -18.60
C GLY A 181 -21.12 10.08 -18.65
N GLU A 182 -21.14 9.37 -19.77
CA GLU A 182 -20.57 8.03 -19.93
C GLU A 182 -19.05 8.00 -19.69
N ARG A 183 -18.32 8.98 -20.22
CA ARG A 183 -16.85 9.03 -20.11
C ARG A 183 -16.38 9.15 -18.65
N PRO A 184 -16.86 10.13 -17.85
CA PRO A 184 -16.46 10.20 -16.45
C PRO A 184 -17.01 9.01 -15.64
N ALA A 185 -18.21 8.50 -15.94
CA ALA A 185 -18.75 7.30 -15.27
C ALA A 185 -17.85 6.06 -15.49
N ARG A 186 -17.44 5.80 -16.73
CA ARG A 186 -16.51 4.71 -17.06
C ARG A 186 -15.17 4.85 -16.34
N THR A 187 -14.72 6.08 -16.08
CA THR A 187 -13.48 6.30 -15.32
C THR A 187 -13.67 5.86 -13.87
N LEU A 188 -14.77 6.21 -13.23
CA LEU A 188 -15.09 5.75 -11.87
C LEU A 188 -15.24 4.22 -11.80
N GLU A 189 -15.84 3.58 -12.81
CA GLU A 189 -15.92 2.10 -12.87
C GLU A 189 -14.55 1.45 -12.98
N ARG A 190 -13.66 2.00 -13.82
CA ARG A 190 -12.28 1.50 -13.93
C ARG A 190 -11.55 1.60 -12.58
N PHE A 191 -11.76 2.70 -11.85
CA PHE A 191 -11.24 2.82 -10.48
C PHE A 191 -11.88 1.81 -9.54
N GLY A 192 -13.20 1.63 -9.56
CA GLY A 192 -13.87 0.62 -8.74
C GLY A 192 -13.31 -0.78 -8.98
N LEU A 193 -13.17 -1.18 -10.25
CA LEU A 193 -12.58 -2.46 -10.65
C LEU A 193 -11.13 -2.60 -10.18
N TRP A 194 -10.30 -1.57 -10.35
CA TRP A 194 -8.91 -1.57 -9.89
C TRP A 194 -8.81 -1.67 -8.37
N VAL A 195 -9.62 -0.91 -7.62
CA VAL A 195 -9.66 -0.96 -6.15
C VAL A 195 -10.00 -2.37 -5.68
N GLU A 196 -10.98 -3.02 -6.29
CA GLU A 196 -11.41 -4.37 -5.92
C GLU A 196 -10.40 -5.46 -6.31
N ARG A 197 -9.95 -5.45 -7.56
CA ARG A 197 -9.20 -6.57 -8.15
C ARG A 197 -7.70 -6.49 -7.89
N ASP A 198 -7.15 -5.29 -7.87
CA ASP A 198 -5.72 -5.07 -7.79
C ASP A 198 -5.34 -4.58 -6.39
N PHE A 199 -5.90 -3.46 -5.93
CA PHE A 199 -5.48 -2.85 -4.68
C PHE A 199 -5.88 -3.69 -3.45
N ALA A 200 -7.16 -4.08 -3.32
CA ALA A 200 -7.61 -4.90 -2.21
C ALA A 200 -6.95 -6.30 -2.20
N ALA A 201 -6.67 -6.87 -3.37
CA ALA A 201 -5.93 -8.12 -3.50
C ALA A 201 -4.48 -7.97 -3.03
N ALA A 202 -3.79 -6.91 -3.44
CA ALA A 202 -2.43 -6.61 -3.00
C ALA A 202 -2.36 -6.37 -1.48
N LEU A 203 -3.34 -5.69 -0.89
CA LEU A 203 -3.43 -5.54 0.57
C LEU A 203 -3.61 -6.90 1.26
N THR A 204 -4.48 -7.76 0.73
CA THR A 204 -4.68 -9.11 1.27
C THR A 204 -3.38 -9.92 1.21
N GLU A 205 -2.68 -9.89 0.08
CA GLU A 205 -1.42 -10.62 -0.07
C GLU A 205 -0.31 -10.06 0.83
N ARG A 206 -0.32 -8.75 1.09
CA ARG A 206 0.59 -8.13 2.06
C ARG A 206 0.36 -8.69 3.46
N GLU A 207 -0.90 -8.75 3.90
CA GLU A 207 -1.25 -9.32 5.22
C GLU A 207 -0.87 -10.79 5.32
N ASN A 208 -1.12 -11.58 4.27
CA ASN A 208 -0.70 -12.98 4.19
C ASN A 208 0.83 -13.12 4.23
N SER A 209 1.56 -12.26 3.52
CA SER A 209 3.04 -12.23 3.52
C SER A 209 3.58 -11.92 4.90
N PHE A 210 3.01 -10.94 5.61
CA PHE A 210 3.35 -10.62 6.98
C PHE A 210 3.10 -11.81 7.92
N ALA A 211 1.91 -12.43 7.85
CA ALA A 211 1.57 -13.57 8.70
C ALA A 211 2.52 -14.75 8.47
N ARG A 212 2.79 -15.12 7.21
CA ARG A 212 3.76 -16.18 6.86
C ARG A 212 5.15 -15.88 7.40
N TRP A 213 5.63 -14.65 7.22
CA TRP A 213 6.94 -14.25 7.74
C TRP A 213 7.00 -14.29 9.27
N SER A 214 5.97 -13.80 9.95
CA SER A 214 5.88 -13.82 11.42
C SER A 214 5.93 -15.26 11.96
N ASP A 215 5.20 -16.18 11.33
CA ASP A 215 5.22 -17.59 11.71
C ASP A 215 6.60 -18.24 11.50
N GLU A 216 7.23 -17.99 10.35
CA GLU A 216 8.57 -18.50 10.07
C GLU A 216 9.63 -17.91 10.99
N TYR A 217 9.51 -16.63 11.35
CA TYR A 217 10.35 -16.00 12.36
C TYR A 217 10.26 -16.74 13.70
N LEU A 218 9.04 -17.01 14.19
CA LEU A 218 8.84 -17.72 15.46
C LEU A 218 9.38 -19.16 15.41
N ARG A 219 9.20 -19.86 14.28
CA ARG A 219 9.78 -21.20 14.08
C ARG A 219 11.29 -21.18 14.07
N ALA A 220 11.90 -20.25 13.33
CA ALA A 220 13.35 -20.11 13.24
C ALA A 220 13.93 -19.80 14.62
N ARG A 221 13.31 -18.87 15.35
CA ARG A 221 13.67 -18.50 16.72
C ARG A 221 13.61 -19.70 17.67
N ALA A 222 12.52 -20.45 17.67
CA ALA A 222 12.37 -21.64 18.50
C ALA A 222 13.43 -22.72 18.19
N ARG A 223 13.83 -22.87 16.92
CA ARG A 223 14.86 -23.83 16.49
C ARG A 223 16.27 -23.42 16.90
N VAL A 224 16.59 -22.13 16.94
CA VAL A 224 17.92 -21.66 17.35
C VAL A 224 18.07 -21.50 18.86
N GLU A 225 16.98 -21.34 19.62
CA GLU A 225 17.01 -21.12 21.07
C GLU A 225 17.87 -22.14 21.85
N PRO A 226 17.76 -23.46 21.60
CA PRO A 226 18.60 -24.43 22.30
C PRO A 226 20.09 -24.29 21.97
N LEU A 227 20.41 -23.95 20.72
CA LEU A 227 21.79 -23.74 20.26
C LEU A 227 22.39 -22.46 20.86
N ALA A 228 21.62 -21.37 20.83
CA ALA A 228 21.97 -20.10 21.44
C ALA A 228 22.22 -20.26 22.95
N THR A 229 21.32 -20.93 23.66
CA THR A 229 21.47 -21.21 25.09
C THR A 229 22.74 -22.01 25.40
N ARG A 230 23.01 -23.07 24.63
CA ARG A 230 24.22 -23.89 24.82
C ARG A 230 25.49 -23.07 24.56
N TYR A 231 25.49 -22.26 23.50
CA TYR A 231 26.62 -21.39 23.17
C TYR A 231 26.86 -20.32 24.23
N ARG A 232 25.81 -19.65 24.73
CA ARG A 232 25.92 -18.68 25.84
C ARG A 232 26.51 -19.33 27.08
N ARG A 233 26.01 -20.51 27.49
CA ARG A 233 26.54 -21.25 28.65
C ARG A 233 28.02 -21.62 28.46
N TRP A 234 28.37 -22.10 27.27
CA TRP A 234 29.75 -22.43 26.94
C TRP A 234 30.67 -21.20 27.01
N LEU A 235 30.24 -20.04 26.49
CA LEU A 235 31.00 -18.79 26.60
C LEU A 235 31.22 -18.35 28.06
N ILE A 236 30.20 -18.48 28.90
CA ILE A 236 30.29 -18.15 30.34
C ILE A 236 31.29 -19.09 31.03
N ALA A 237 31.22 -20.40 30.77
CA ALA A 237 32.14 -21.38 31.35
C ALA A 237 33.59 -21.15 30.87
N ALA A 238 33.78 -20.86 29.59
CA ALA A 238 35.09 -20.53 29.02
C ALA A 238 35.68 -19.26 29.64
N ALA A 239 34.87 -18.22 29.85
CA ALA A 239 35.31 -17.00 30.53
C ALA A 239 35.67 -17.23 32.01
N ALA A 240 34.99 -18.18 32.67
CA ALA A 240 35.26 -18.56 34.06
C ALA A 240 36.43 -19.55 34.22
N SER A 241 37.07 -20.00 33.13
CA SER A 241 38.09 -21.07 33.15
C SER A 241 37.62 -22.37 33.82
N ALA A 242 36.31 -22.64 33.78
CA ALA A 242 35.73 -23.85 34.33
C ALA A 242 35.91 -25.04 33.35
N ASP A 243 35.87 -26.27 33.88
CA ASP A 243 35.89 -27.48 33.04
C ASP A 243 34.67 -27.47 32.11
N GLN A 244 34.92 -27.69 30.82
CA GLN A 244 33.94 -27.42 29.77
C GLN A 244 33.25 -28.71 29.34
N ASP A 245 31.93 -28.75 29.40
CA ASP A 245 31.19 -29.67 28.53
C ASP A 245 31.54 -29.33 27.08
N ALA A 246 32.04 -30.32 26.34
CA ALA A 246 32.50 -30.14 24.97
C ALA A 246 31.33 -29.74 24.05
N LEU A 247 31.16 -28.44 23.82
CA LEU A 247 30.32 -27.95 22.74
C LEU A 247 31.05 -28.20 21.42
N ASP A 248 30.50 -29.08 20.59
CA ASP A 248 30.90 -29.15 19.18
C ASP A 248 30.43 -27.87 18.46
N LEU A 249 31.29 -26.84 18.51
CA LEU A 249 31.05 -25.52 17.91
C LEU A 249 30.77 -25.63 16.42
N ARG A 250 31.45 -26.53 15.72
CA ARG A 250 31.32 -26.68 14.27
C ARG A 250 29.96 -27.27 13.91
N ALA A 251 29.55 -28.33 14.61
CA ALA A 251 28.23 -28.93 14.41
C ALA A 251 27.10 -27.96 14.79
N ALA A 252 27.22 -27.27 15.93
CA ALA A 252 26.24 -26.28 16.37
C ALA A 252 26.12 -25.11 15.38
N ALA A 253 27.24 -24.57 14.90
CA ALA A 253 27.25 -23.50 13.91
C ALA A 253 26.70 -23.95 12.56
N ALA A 254 26.96 -25.19 12.13
CA ALA A 254 26.36 -25.74 10.91
C ALA A 254 24.83 -25.81 11.01
N GLN A 255 24.30 -26.23 12.16
CA GLN A 255 22.85 -26.24 12.42
C GLN A 255 22.26 -24.83 12.45
N ALA A 256 22.91 -23.89 13.14
CA ALA A 256 22.48 -22.48 13.16
C ALA A 256 22.40 -21.87 11.76
N ARG A 257 23.45 -22.06 10.93
CA ARG A 257 23.44 -21.61 9.53
C ARG A 257 22.33 -22.26 8.71
N ALA A 258 22.03 -23.54 8.94
CA ALA A 258 20.95 -24.22 8.24
C ALA A 258 19.58 -23.59 8.55
N VAL A 259 19.30 -23.32 9.83
CA VAL A 259 18.05 -22.65 10.26
C VAL A 259 17.97 -21.24 9.68
N MET A 260 19.03 -20.43 9.80
CA MET A 260 19.04 -19.07 9.27
C MET A 260 18.91 -19.02 7.74
N ARG A 261 19.50 -19.99 7.02
CA ARG A 261 19.35 -20.10 5.56
C ARG A 261 17.92 -20.42 5.16
N GLU A 262 17.26 -21.29 5.91
CA GLU A 262 15.86 -21.64 5.70
C GLU A 262 14.96 -20.43 5.96
N TYR A 263 15.16 -19.77 7.11
CA TYR A 263 14.45 -18.53 7.45
C TYR A 263 14.66 -17.43 6.41
N GLY A 264 15.90 -17.22 5.95
CA GLY A 264 16.23 -16.24 4.91
C GLY A 264 15.61 -16.53 3.54
N ARG A 265 15.10 -17.75 3.30
CA ARG A 265 14.35 -18.11 2.08
C ARG A 265 12.85 -17.88 2.20
N THR A 266 12.37 -17.40 3.36
CA THR A 266 10.95 -17.07 3.55
C THR A 266 10.50 -16.13 2.44
N PRO A 267 9.41 -16.47 1.71
CA PRO A 267 8.92 -15.65 0.62
C PRO A 267 8.32 -14.36 1.17
N VAL A 268 9.15 -13.31 1.16
CA VAL A 268 8.80 -11.93 1.42
C VAL A 268 9.01 -11.18 0.12
N GLY A 269 7.96 -10.81 -0.58
CA GLY A 269 8.14 -10.32 -1.93
C GLY A 269 6.96 -10.57 -2.86
N GLY A 270 6.94 -9.83 -3.96
CA GLY A 270 6.10 -10.10 -5.12
C GLY A 270 4.71 -9.50 -5.06
N LEU A 271 4.47 -8.47 -4.23
CA LEU A 271 3.22 -7.72 -4.31
C LEU A 271 3.07 -7.12 -5.72
N ASN A 272 2.09 -7.64 -6.45
CA ASN A 272 1.72 -7.12 -7.76
C ASN A 272 0.44 -6.30 -7.61
N CYS A 273 0.54 -5.00 -7.84
CA CYS A 273 -0.60 -4.11 -7.95
C CYS A 273 -0.52 -3.44 -9.31
N ALA A 274 -1.53 -3.64 -10.15
CA ALA A 274 -1.60 -3.02 -11.46
C ALA A 274 -1.55 -1.48 -11.33
N PRO A 275 -1.07 -0.75 -12.36
CA PRO A 275 -1.12 0.70 -12.34
C PRO A 275 -2.59 1.17 -12.24
N HIS A 276 -2.83 2.16 -11.39
CA HIS A 276 -4.17 2.73 -11.24
C HIS A 276 -4.61 3.44 -12.54
N PRO A 277 -5.94 3.53 -12.79
CA PRO A 277 -6.46 4.30 -13.92
C PRO A 277 -6.04 5.76 -13.87
N ARG A 278 -6.02 6.42 -15.04
CA ARG A 278 -5.74 7.86 -15.18
C ARG A 278 -6.89 8.57 -15.88
N LEU A 279 -7.19 9.80 -15.46
CA LEU A 279 -8.11 10.69 -16.15
C LEU A 279 -7.62 10.93 -17.58
N GLY A 280 -8.53 10.77 -18.53
CA GLY A 280 -8.22 10.92 -19.95
C GLY A 280 -7.45 9.76 -20.56
N GLY A 281 -6.98 8.78 -19.77
CA GLY A 281 -6.40 7.54 -20.28
C GLY A 281 -7.47 6.68 -20.97
N SER A 282 -7.13 6.15 -22.14
CA SER A 282 -7.90 5.13 -22.86
C SER A 282 -7.87 3.80 -22.14
#